data_AF-A0A2D4JW64-F1
#
_entry.id   AF-A0A2D4JW64-F1
#
_cell.length_a   1.000
_cell.length_b   1.000
_cell.length_c   1.000
_cell.angle_alpha   90.00
_cell.angle_beta   90.00
_cell.angle_gamma   90.00
#
_symmetry.space_group_name_H-M   'P 1'
#
loop_
_entity.id
_entity.type
_entity.pdbx_description
1 polymer ?
#
loop_
_entity_poly.entity_id
_entity_poly.type
_entity_poly.pdbx_seq_one_letter_code
_entity_poly.pdbx_strand_id
1 'polypeptide(L)'
;YDTPYIIWLNLPTDPQLKERANATVSRRPQTTASRSYVGSNTSTGVSRDEETSRFHNTKRGNFHEVFNLSEHERPLAVCENGWRCCLINRDRKITTDYIRNGVLYVTENYLCFESSKSGSSKRNKVIKLADITDIQKYKVLSVLPGSGMGIAVSTPSTQKPLVFGAMVHRDEAFETIFSQYVKITSAASASES
;
A
#
# COMPACT_ATOMS: atom_id res chain seq x y z
N TYR A 1 29.36 -18.04 -23.23
CA TYR A 1 29.09 -16.61 -23.03
C TYR A 1 28.55 -16.07 -24.35
N ASP A 2 27.25 -16.27 -24.64
CA ASP A 2 26.58 -15.64 -25.81
C ASP A 2 25.05 -15.82 -25.83
N THR A 3 24.49 -16.58 -24.89
CA THR A 3 23.04 -16.79 -24.76
C THR A 3 22.21 -15.51 -24.55
N PRO A 4 22.66 -14.50 -23.76
CA PRO A 4 21.90 -13.25 -23.60
C PRO A 4 21.87 -12.39 -24.86
N TYR A 5 22.94 -12.40 -25.66
CA TYR A 5 23.07 -11.60 -26.89
C TYR A 5 22.15 -12.13 -27.99
N ILE A 6 22.08 -13.46 -28.12
CA ILE A 6 21.14 -14.14 -29.05
C ILE A 6 19.69 -13.77 -28.73
N ILE A 7 19.31 -13.73 -27.45
CA ILE A 7 17.94 -13.37 -27.04
C ILE A 7 17.62 -11.91 -27.39
N TRP A 8 18.59 -11.00 -27.27
CA TRP A 8 18.40 -9.60 -27.58
C TRP A 8 18.16 -9.34 -29.07
N LEU A 9 18.84 -10.09 -29.95
CA LEU A 9 18.66 -9.99 -31.41
C LEU A 9 17.32 -10.58 -31.89
N ASN A 10 16.72 -11.49 -31.14
CA ASN A 10 15.45 -12.15 -31.51
C ASN A 10 14.21 -11.47 -30.92
N LEU A 11 14.36 -10.31 -30.28
CA LEU A 11 13.22 -9.52 -29.83
C LEU A 11 12.50 -8.93 -31.05
N PRO A 12 11.16 -9.10 -31.15
CA PRO A 12 10.38 -8.54 -32.24
C PRO A 12 10.55 -7.02 -32.30
N THR A 13 10.81 -6.49 -33.50
CA THR A 13 10.87 -5.05 -33.73
C THR A 13 9.45 -4.47 -33.77
N ASP A 14 9.25 -3.22 -33.34
CA ASP A 14 7.95 -2.51 -33.31
C ASP A 14 7.02 -2.71 -34.53
N PRO A 15 7.52 -2.81 -35.78
CA PRO A 15 6.68 -3.11 -36.94
C PRO A 15 5.95 -4.48 -36.85
N GLN A 16 6.58 -5.51 -36.28
CA GLN A 16 6.01 -6.85 -36.15
C GLN A 16 4.89 -6.93 -35.08
N LEU A 17 4.92 -6.04 -34.09
CA LEU A 17 3.84 -5.93 -33.10
C LEU A 17 2.57 -5.34 -33.72
N LYS A 18 2.72 -4.45 -34.70
CA LYS A 18 1.60 -3.77 -35.37
C LYS A 18 0.85 -4.69 -36.33
N GLU A 19 1.52 -5.66 -36.96
CA GLU A 19 0.90 -6.59 -37.90
C GLU A 19 0.01 -7.62 -37.18
N ARG A 20 0.41 -8.06 -35.97
CA ARG A 20 -0.37 -9.02 -35.18
C ARG A 20 -1.65 -8.44 -34.55
N ALA A 21 -1.71 -7.12 -34.34
CA ALA A 21 -2.89 -6.44 -33.80
C ALA A 21 -4.03 -6.30 -34.83
N ASN A 22 -3.72 -6.32 -36.13
CA ASN A 22 -4.69 -6.03 -37.19
C ASN A 22 -5.42 -7.28 -37.72
N ALA A 23 -5.02 -8.49 -37.32
CA ALA A 23 -5.62 -9.74 -37.79
C ALA A 23 -6.97 -10.09 -37.12
N THR A 24 -7.44 -9.30 -36.15
CA THR A 24 -8.68 -9.59 -35.38
C THR A 24 -9.95 -8.89 -35.88
N VAL A 25 -9.92 -8.20 -37.02
CA VAL A 25 -11.09 -7.51 -37.57
C VAL A 25 -11.37 -7.97 -39.00
N SER A 26 -11.98 -9.15 -39.17
CA SER A 26 -12.79 -9.42 -40.37
C SER A 26 -13.77 -10.60 -40.19
N ARG A 27 -15.05 -10.23 -39.98
CA ARG A 27 -16.29 -10.81 -40.56
C ARG A 27 -16.53 -12.35 -40.50
N ARG A 28 -17.56 -12.75 -39.73
CA ARG A 28 -18.41 -13.98 -39.84
C ARG A 28 -19.09 -14.09 -41.24
N PRO A 29 -19.69 -15.22 -41.73
CA PRO A 29 -20.38 -16.29 -40.96
C PRO A 29 -20.41 -17.77 -41.51
N GLN A 30 -20.97 -18.67 -40.66
CA GLN A 30 -21.63 -20.00 -40.85
C GLN A 30 -20.85 -21.32 -41.13
N THR A 31 -21.11 -22.35 -40.28
CA THR A 31 -21.81 -23.65 -40.52
C THR A 31 -21.22 -24.85 -39.74
N THR A 32 -22.11 -25.53 -38.98
CA THR A 32 -22.21 -26.98 -38.65
C THR A 32 -21.03 -27.82 -38.12
N ALA A 33 -21.41 -28.67 -37.16
CA ALA A 33 -20.88 -30.00 -36.80
C ALA A 33 -20.04 -30.12 -35.52
N SER A 34 -20.73 -30.67 -34.52
CA SER A 34 -20.33 -31.49 -33.37
C SER A 34 -18.90 -32.06 -33.36
N ARG A 35 -18.19 -31.84 -32.25
CA ARG A 35 -17.57 -32.90 -31.44
C ARG A 35 -17.07 -32.32 -30.11
N SER A 36 -17.57 -32.93 -29.05
CA SER A 36 -17.19 -32.77 -27.65
C SER A 36 -15.74 -33.13 -27.38
N TYR A 37 -15.02 -32.32 -26.59
CA TYR A 37 -14.08 -32.80 -25.58
C TYR A 37 -13.84 -31.73 -24.51
N VAL A 38 -13.85 -32.17 -23.25
CA VAL A 38 -13.63 -31.38 -22.04
C VAL A 38 -12.14 -31.04 -21.93
N GLY A 39 -11.82 -29.78 -21.65
CA GLY A 39 -10.45 -29.31 -21.43
C GLY A 39 -10.46 -27.90 -20.83
N SER A 40 -10.54 -27.83 -19.51
CA SER A 40 -10.57 -26.60 -18.72
C SER A 40 -9.18 -25.98 -18.61
N ASN A 41 -8.86 -24.96 -19.39
CA ASN A 41 -7.68 -24.11 -19.16
C ASN A 41 -7.96 -22.62 -19.44
N THR A 42 -8.15 -21.90 -18.33
CA THR A 42 -7.51 -20.62 -18.00
C THR A 42 -7.40 -19.50 -19.06
N SER A 43 -8.16 -18.44 -18.78
CA SER A 43 -7.80 -17.01 -18.81
C SER A 43 -7.40 -16.36 -20.14
N THR A 44 -8.13 -15.31 -20.52
CA THR A 44 -7.55 -14.02 -20.92
C THR A 44 -8.62 -12.95 -21.10
N GLY A 45 -8.39 -11.80 -20.46
CA GLY A 45 -8.70 -10.50 -21.03
C GLY A 45 -10.13 -9.98 -20.91
N VAL A 46 -10.53 -9.59 -19.69
CA VAL A 46 -11.56 -8.56 -19.51
C VAL A 46 -11.11 -7.56 -18.44
N SER A 47 -11.42 -6.30 -18.72
CA SER A 47 -11.18 -5.05 -17.99
C SER A 47 -10.98 -5.16 -16.47
N ARG A 48 -10.10 -4.30 -15.94
CA ARG A 48 -10.15 -3.82 -14.55
C ARG A 48 -9.31 -2.54 -14.52
N ASP A 49 -9.88 -1.39 -14.88
CA ASP A 49 -10.78 -0.59 -14.02
C ASP A 49 -10.45 -0.73 -12.53
N GLU A 50 -10.25 0.43 -11.91
CA GLU A 50 -10.05 0.66 -10.48
C GLU A 50 -10.70 -0.41 -9.59
N GLU A 51 -9.89 -1.33 -9.07
CA GLU A 51 -10.27 -2.09 -7.88
C GLU A 51 -9.44 -1.62 -6.70
N THR A 52 -9.67 -0.35 -6.34
CA THR A 52 -9.29 0.29 -5.06
C THR A 52 -10.04 -0.30 -3.86
N SER A 53 -10.83 -1.36 -4.05
CA SER A 53 -11.81 -1.88 -3.10
C SER A 53 -11.55 -3.32 -2.66
N ARG A 54 -10.30 -3.69 -2.32
CA ARG A 54 -10.13 -4.70 -1.27
C ARG A 54 -10.34 -4.02 0.09
N PHE A 55 -11.59 -3.60 0.33
CA PHE A 55 -12.07 -3.25 1.67
C PHE A 55 -11.64 -4.34 2.63
N HIS A 56 -11.19 -3.95 3.82
CA HIS A 56 -10.70 -4.86 4.86
C HIS A 56 -11.69 -6.00 5.04
N ASN A 57 -11.34 -7.17 4.51
CA ASN A 57 -12.10 -8.37 4.77
C ASN A 57 -11.81 -8.72 6.22
N THR A 58 -12.85 -8.93 7.01
CA THR A 58 -12.89 -9.30 8.44
C THR A 58 -12.19 -10.63 8.77
N LYS A 59 -11.29 -11.09 7.91
CA LYS A 59 -10.57 -12.37 7.95
C LYS A 59 -9.28 -12.35 8.76
N ARG A 60 -8.87 -11.22 9.36
CA ARG A 60 -7.53 -11.06 9.99
C ARG A 60 -7.50 -10.98 11.52
N GLY A 61 -8.59 -11.30 12.21
CA GLY A 61 -8.64 -11.26 13.67
C GLY A 61 -8.83 -9.84 14.21
N ASN A 62 -8.87 -9.71 15.52
CA ASN A 62 -9.20 -8.44 16.17
C ASN A 62 -8.02 -7.45 16.03
N PHE A 63 -8.30 -6.15 15.96
CA PHE A 63 -7.29 -5.11 15.73
C PHE A 63 -6.12 -5.19 16.73
N HIS A 64 -6.43 -5.43 18.01
CA HIS A 64 -5.43 -5.56 19.06
C HIS A 64 -4.51 -6.78 18.85
N GLU A 65 -4.98 -7.88 18.26
CA GLU A 65 -4.16 -9.06 17.95
C GLU A 65 -3.20 -8.78 16.78
N VAL A 66 -3.68 -8.05 15.76
CA VAL A 66 -2.89 -7.71 14.57
C VAL A 66 -1.68 -6.83 14.93
N PHE A 67 -1.85 -5.96 15.93
CA PHE A 67 -0.81 -5.02 16.37
C PHE A 67 -0.17 -5.38 17.71
N ASN A 68 -0.59 -6.48 18.35
CA ASN A 68 -0.13 -6.89 19.67
C ASN A 68 -0.35 -5.78 20.74
N LEU A 69 -1.49 -5.10 20.67
CA LEU A 69 -1.91 -4.01 21.55
C LEU A 69 -2.84 -4.50 22.68
N SER A 70 -3.16 -3.59 23.60
CA SER A 70 -4.21 -3.80 24.60
C SER A 70 -5.58 -4.03 23.92
N GLU A 71 -6.44 -4.84 24.53
CA GLU A 71 -7.78 -5.15 23.99
C GLU A 71 -8.69 -3.92 23.86
N HIS A 72 -8.38 -2.85 24.60
CA HIS A 72 -9.11 -1.58 24.57
C HIS A 72 -8.74 -0.70 23.38
N GLU A 73 -7.60 -0.93 22.74
CA GLU A 73 -7.12 -0.13 21.62
C GLU A 73 -7.92 -0.41 20.35
N ARG A 74 -8.49 0.64 19.78
CA ARG A 74 -9.30 0.57 18.56
C ARG A 74 -8.98 1.76 17.65
N PRO A 75 -9.09 1.60 16.32
CA PRO A 75 -9.03 2.72 15.40
C PRO A 75 -10.09 3.76 15.77
N LEU A 76 -9.74 5.03 15.61
CA LEU A 76 -10.70 6.11 15.75
C LEU A 76 -11.78 5.99 14.67
N ALA A 77 -13.00 6.44 14.97
CA ALA A 77 -14.14 6.34 14.06
C ALA A 77 -13.88 6.97 12.68
N VAL A 78 -13.15 8.09 12.63
CA VAL A 78 -12.79 8.78 11.37
C VAL A 78 -11.84 7.93 10.50
N CYS A 79 -11.07 7.04 11.11
CA CYS A 79 -10.12 6.16 10.42
C CYS A 79 -10.43 4.67 10.64
N GLU A 80 -11.71 4.32 10.79
CA GLU A 80 -12.13 2.93 11.06
C GLU A 80 -11.64 1.96 9.97
N ASN A 81 -11.70 2.40 8.71
CA ASN A 81 -11.18 1.62 7.58
C ASN A 81 -9.69 1.86 7.28
N GLY A 82 -9.04 2.79 7.97
CA GLY A 82 -7.67 3.22 7.76
C GLY A 82 -7.41 3.88 6.41
N TRP A 83 -6.21 4.45 6.24
CA TRP A 83 -5.77 5.06 4.99
C TRP A 83 -4.73 4.20 4.29
N ARG A 84 -5.00 3.84 3.04
CA ARG A 84 -4.02 3.16 2.20
C ARG A 84 -2.80 4.05 1.99
N CYS A 85 -1.62 3.53 2.28
CA CYS A 85 -0.37 4.25 2.09
C CYS A 85 0.81 3.30 1.90
N CYS A 86 1.96 3.89 1.56
CA CYS A 86 3.24 3.22 1.52
C CYS A 86 4.11 3.74 2.66
N LEU A 87 4.53 2.86 3.57
CA LEU A 87 5.54 3.20 4.56
C LEU A 87 6.93 3.15 3.92
N ILE A 88 7.63 4.27 3.95
CA ILE A 88 9.00 4.45 3.51
C ILE A 88 9.87 4.59 4.76
N ASN A 89 10.68 3.58 5.05
CA ASN A 89 11.67 3.60 6.11
C ASN A 89 13.08 3.79 5.51
N ARG A 90 13.61 5.01 5.63
CA ARG A 90 14.90 5.42 5.06
C ARG A 90 16.13 4.97 5.85
N ASP A 91 15.93 4.37 7.02
CA ASP A 91 17.00 3.81 7.84
C ASP A 91 17.37 2.39 7.38
N ARG A 92 16.48 1.73 6.63
CA ARG A 92 16.72 0.39 6.06
C ARG A 92 17.67 0.49 4.87
N LYS A 93 18.82 -0.19 4.95
CA LYS A 93 19.84 -0.25 3.88
C LYS A 93 19.47 -1.19 2.72
N ILE A 94 18.48 -2.07 2.88
CA ILE A 94 18.06 -3.08 1.88
C ILE A 94 16.82 -2.57 1.12
N THR A 95 16.89 -2.60 -0.22
CA THR A 95 15.92 -2.06 -1.17
C THR A 95 14.56 -2.75 -1.19
N THR A 96 14.40 -3.92 -0.58
CA THR A 96 13.10 -4.63 -0.51
C THR A 96 12.30 -4.33 0.75
N ASP A 97 12.95 -3.80 1.79
CA ASP A 97 12.31 -3.49 3.08
C ASP A 97 12.13 -1.98 3.32
N TYR A 98 12.67 -1.14 2.43
CA TYR A 98 12.57 0.31 2.55
C TYR A 98 11.16 0.84 2.25
N ILE A 99 10.40 0.24 1.33
CA ILE A 99 9.02 0.64 0.99
C ILE A 99 8.08 -0.54 1.18
N ARG A 100 7.01 -0.32 1.93
CA ARG A 100 6.00 -1.32 2.21
C ARG A 100 4.62 -0.72 1.98
N ASN A 101 3.80 -1.43 1.20
CA ASN A 101 2.39 -1.05 1.02
C ASN A 101 1.57 -1.58 2.19
N GLY A 102 0.59 -0.80 2.61
CA GLY A 102 -0.20 -1.11 3.78
C GLY A 102 -1.34 -0.13 4.01
N VAL A 103 -1.84 -0.18 5.24
CA VAL A 103 -2.92 0.67 5.72
C VAL A 103 -2.49 1.28 7.05
N LEU A 104 -2.69 2.59 7.16
CA LEU A 104 -2.39 3.39 8.34
C LEU A 104 -3.67 3.61 9.14
N TYR A 105 -3.60 3.32 10.43
CA TYR A 105 -4.65 3.52 11.41
C TYR A 105 -4.14 4.42 12.52
N VAL A 106 -5.06 5.17 13.11
CA VAL A 106 -4.80 6.00 14.29
C VAL A 106 -5.72 5.50 15.38
N THR A 107 -5.17 5.32 16.55
CA THR A 107 -5.88 4.92 17.76
C THR A 107 -5.81 6.06 18.78
N GLU A 108 -6.20 5.81 20.02
CA GLU A 108 -6.10 6.82 21.08
C GLU A 108 -4.64 7.12 21.42
N ASN A 109 -3.78 6.10 21.49
CA ASN A 109 -2.39 6.27 21.93
C ASN A 109 -1.33 5.90 20.87
N TYR A 110 -1.73 5.28 19.76
CA TYR A 110 -0.82 4.72 18.77
C TYR A 110 -1.17 5.08 17.33
N LEU A 111 -0.12 5.22 16.52
CA LEU A 111 -0.15 5.21 15.06
C LEU A 111 0.30 3.82 14.57
N CYS A 112 -0.59 3.13 13.87
CA CYS A 112 -0.46 1.72 13.53
C CYS A 112 -0.45 1.53 12.01
N PHE A 113 0.59 0.90 11.48
CA PHE A 113 0.69 0.56 10.07
C PHE A 113 0.67 -0.95 9.87
N GLU A 114 -0.37 -1.43 9.17
CA GLU A 114 -0.53 -2.82 8.78
C GLU A 114 0.07 -3.05 7.39
N SER A 115 0.97 -4.02 7.25
CA SER A 115 1.55 -4.33 5.93
C SER A 115 0.69 -5.29 5.12
N SER A 116 0.34 -4.92 3.88
CA SER A 116 -0.54 -5.74 3.01
C SER A 116 0.08 -7.09 2.61
N LYS A 117 1.41 -7.16 2.47
CA LYS A 117 2.14 -8.35 2.00
C LYS A 117 2.54 -9.30 3.12
N SER A 118 2.20 -9.01 4.36
CA SER A 118 2.65 -9.81 5.51
C SER A 118 1.56 -10.76 5.96
N GLY A 119 1.78 -12.07 5.80
CA GLY A 119 1.02 -13.11 6.52
C GLY A 119 1.41 -13.22 8.00
N SER A 120 2.22 -12.29 8.52
CA SER A 120 2.67 -12.23 9.91
C SER A 120 2.70 -10.77 10.38
N SER A 121 2.19 -10.51 11.58
CA SER A 121 2.19 -9.19 12.24
C SER A 121 3.59 -8.61 12.47
N LYS A 122 4.65 -9.43 12.35
CA LYS A 122 6.08 -9.02 12.52
C LYS A 122 6.52 -7.86 11.62
N ARG A 123 5.80 -7.57 10.53
CA ARG A 123 6.11 -6.43 9.65
C ARG A 123 5.23 -5.21 9.89
N ASN A 124 4.22 -5.31 10.75
CA ASN A 124 3.43 -4.17 11.17
C ASN A 124 4.32 -3.21 11.97
N LYS A 125 3.98 -1.93 11.94
CA LYS A 125 4.73 -0.89 12.64
C LYS A 125 3.75 -0.20 13.58
N VAL A 126 4.11 -0.17 14.85
CA VAL A 126 3.36 0.53 15.89
C VAL A 126 4.26 1.64 16.42
N ILE A 127 3.73 2.85 16.49
CA ILE A 127 4.42 4.04 16.97
C ILE A 127 3.53 4.67 18.03
N LYS A 128 4.04 4.92 19.24
CA LYS A 128 3.28 5.65 20.25
C LYS A 128 3.18 7.10 19.84
N LEU A 129 1.99 7.69 19.94
CA LEU A 129 1.77 9.11 19.64
C LEU A 129 2.61 10.01 20.57
N ALA A 130 2.79 9.60 21.83
CA ALA A 130 3.64 10.30 22.80
C ALA A 130 5.15 10.31 22.42
N ASP A 131 5.61 9.31 21.65
CA ASP A 131 7.02 9.22 21.23
C ASP A 131 7.30 10.02 19.95
N ILE A 132 6.27 10.60 19.32
CA ILE A 132 6.45 11.38 18.09
C ILE A 132 7.00 12.75 18.46
N THR A 133 8.06 13.17 17.78
CA THR A 133 8.65 14.51 17.97
C THR A 133 8.14 15.53 16.97
N ASP A 134 7.78 15.09 15.77
CA ASP A 134 7.33 15.97 14.70
C ASP A 134 6.48 15.23 13.65
N ILE A 135 5.50 15.94 13.11
CA ILE A 135 4.57 15.45 12.07
C ILE A 135 4.44 16.51 10.99
N GLN A 136 4.79 16.15 9.76
CA GLN A 136 4.79 17.10 8.63
C GLN A 136 4.04 16.55 7.43
N LYS A 137 3.37 17.44 6.70
CA LYS A 137 2.87 17.13 5.35
C LYS A 137 4.09 16.95 4.45
N TYR A 138 4.24 15.76 3.89
CA TYR A 138 5.39 15.39 3.08
C TYR A 138 5.01 15.32 1.61
N LYS A 139 5.78 15.99 0.75
CA LYS A 139 5.71 15.80 -0.70
C LYS A 139 6.79 14.80 -1.08
N VAL A 140 6.35 13.58 -1.34
CA VAL A 140 7.18 12.50 -1.86
C VAL A 140 7.70 12.92 -3.24
N LEU A 141 9.01 12.75 -3.45
CA LEU A 141 9.69 13.10 -4.71
C LEU A 141 8.90 12.55 -5.92
N SER A 142 8.92 13.29 -7.03
CA SER A 142 8.19 13.00 -8.27
C SER A 142 8.47 11.63 -8.90
N VAL A 143 9.47 10.90 -8.40
CA VAL A 143 9.94 9.61 -8.91
C VAL A 143 9.18 8.39 -8.37
N LEU A 144 8.27 8.56 -7.40
CA LEU A 144 7.46 7.44 -6.88
C LEU A 144 6.07 7.40 -7.55
N PRO A 145 5.59 6.22 -8.00
CA PRO A 145 4.28 6.09 -8.61
C PRO A 145 3.17 6.43 -7.61
N GLY A 146 2.25 7.33 -7.98
CA GLY A 146 1.15 7.82 -7.16
C GLY A 146 1.10 9.35 -7.06
N SER A 147 0.21 9.88 -6.21
CA SER A 147 -0.03 11.34 -6.05
C SER A 147 1.18 12.12 -5.48
N GLY A 148 2.25 11.45 -5.07
CA GLY A 148 3.43 12.11 -4.47
C GLY A 148 3.12 12.81 -3.13
N MET A 149 1.95 12.56 -2.54
CA MET A 149 1.53 13.14 -1.27
C MET A 149 1.68 12.13 -0.14
N GLY A 150 2.08 12.63 1.03
CA GLY A 150 2.28 11.81 2.21
C GLY A 150 2.42 12.60 3.49
N ILE A 151 2.71 11.87 4.56
CA ILE A 151 2.95 12.40 5.91
C ILE A 151 4.29 11.87 6.39
N ALA A 152 5.14 12.74 6.91
CA ALA A 152 6.40 12.37 7.55
C ALA A 152 6.20 12.41 9.06
N VAL A 153 6.63 11.35 9.74
CA VAL A 153 6.59 11.21 11.20
C VAL A 153 8.01 10.99 11.70
N SER A 154 8.48 11.91 12.54
CA SER A 154 9.78 11.81 13.20
C SER A 154 9.59 11.16 14.56
N THR A 155 10.43 10.17 14.86
CA THR A 155 10.47 9.52 16.18
C THR A 155 11.92 9.44 16.65
N PRO A 156 12.20 9.52 17.96
CA PRO A 156 13.54 9.34 18.52
C PRO A 156 14.14 7.97 18.21
N SER A 157 13.28 6.97 17.93
CA SER A 157 13.69 5.61 17.57
C SER A 157 14.33 5.48 16.19
N THR A 158 14.18 6.48 15.33
CA THR A 158 14.60 6.47 13.92
C THR A 158 15.51 7.67 13.63
N GLN A 159 16.58 7.46 12.85
CA GLN A 159 17.45 8.57 12.45
C GLN A 159 16.80 9.45 11.39
N LYS A 160 15.97 8.86 10.52
CA LYS A 160 15.23 9.57 9.48
C LYS A 160 13.72 9.45 9.72
N PRO A 161 12.94 10.47 9.34
CA PRO A 161 11.49 10.41 9.47
C PRO A 161 10.93 9.25 8.65
N LEU A 162 9.96 8.56 9.24
CA LEU A 162 9.16 7.56 8.56
C LEU A 162 8.16 8.29 7.67
N VAL A 163 8.16 7.99 6.38
CA VAL A 163 7.27 8.67 5.43
C VAL A 163 6.16 7.72 5.01
N PHE A 164 4.92 8.10 5.29
CA PHE A 164 3.72 7.45 4.78
C PHE A 164 3.30 8.16 3.49
N GLY A 165 3.74 7.62 2.35
CA GLY A 165 3.51 8.17 1.02
C GLY A 165 2.32 7.56 0.30
N ALA A 166 2.06 8.06 -0.92
CA ALA A 166 1.00 7.60 -1.81
C ALA A 166 -0.40 7.66 -1.17
N MET A 167 -0.65 8.68 -0.34
CA MET A 167 -1.94 8.87 0.32
C MET A 167 -2.90 9.64 -0.60
N VAL A 168 -4.13 9.15 -0.74
CA VAL A 168 -5.21 9.82 -1.50
C VAL A 168 -5.77 10.98 -0.67
N HIS A 169 -6.16 10.71 0.57
CA HIS A 169 -6.74 11.69 1.51
C HIS A 169 -5.68 12.22 2.48
N ARG A 170 -4.53 12.68 1.97
CA ARG A 170 -3.39 13.11 2.81
C ARG A 170 -3.82 14.14 3.86
N ASP A 171 -4.57 15.16 3.46
CA ASP A 171 -4.92 16.26 4.37
C ASP A 171 -5.83 15.79 5.50
N GLU A 172 -6.90 15.06 5.19
CA GLU A 172 -7.80 14.48 6.20
C GLU A 172 -7.06 13.56 7.18
N ALA A 173 -6.19 12.70 6.65
CA ALA A 173 -5.35 11.82 7.47
C ALA A 173 -4.40 12.63 8.36
N PHE A 174 -3.77 13.67 7.80
CA PHE A 174 -2.87 14.54 8.54
C PHE A 174 -3.59 15.27 9.67
N GLU A 175 -4.73 15.91 9.41
CA GLU A 175 -5.49 16.63 10.43
C GLU A 175 -5.92 15.69 11.56
N THR A 176 -6.36 14.47 11.21
CA THR A 176 -6.76 13.46 12.21
C THR A 176 -5.59 13.01 13.06
N ILE A 177 -4.45 12.65 12.44
CA ILE A 177 -3.24 12.25 13.15
C ILE A 177 -2.72 13.38 14.04
N PHE A 178 -2.65 14.60 13.49
CA PHE A 178 -2.12 15.76 14.18
C PHE A 178 -3.00 16.19 15.36
N SER A 179 -4.32 16.19 15.18
CA SER A 179 -5.27 16.47 16.27
C SER A 179 -5.10 15.50 17.43
N GLN A 180 -4.90 14.21 17.15
CA GLN A 180 -4.71 13.18 18.17
C GLN A 180 -3.36 13.28 18.85
N TYR A 181 -2.30 13.55 18.08
CA TYR A 181 -0.99 13.85 18.62
C TYR A 181 -1.05 15.02 19.62
N VAL A 182 -1.65 16.15 19.25
CA VAL A 182 -1.77 17.32 20.14
C VAL A 182 -2.57 16.99 21.41
N LYS A 183 -3.66 16.20 21.30
CA LYS A 183 -4.43 15.74 22.46
C LYS A 183 -3.58 14.90 23.41
N ILE A 184 -2.78 13.96 22.90
CA ILE A 184 -1.94 13.10 23.73
C ILE A 184 -0.76 13.86 24.33
N THR A 185 -0.10 14.72 23.57
CA THR A 185 1.02 15.54 24.07
C THR A 185 0.54 16.48 25.18
N SER A 186 -0.62 17.12 25.01
CA SER A 186 -1.18 18.00 26.05
C SER A 186 -1.61 17.22 27.31
N ALA A 187 -2.20 16.04 27.15
CA ALA A 187 -2.55 15.16 28.28
C ALA A 187 -1.31 14.64 29.02
N ALA A 188 -0.24 14.29 28.31
CA ALA A 188 1.02 13.82 28.90
C ALA A 188 1.68 14.92 29.74
N SER A 189 1.73 16.16 29.24
CA SER A 189 2.25 17.30 30.00
C SER A 189 1.43 17.62 31.26
N ALA A 190 0.11 17.37 31.24
CA ALA A 190 -0.76 17.58 32.40
C ALA A 190 -0.60 16.50 33.49
N SER A 191 -0.17 15.28 33.13
CA SER A 191 0.09 14.21 34.09
C SER A 191 1.46 14.27 34.78
N GLU A 192 2.37 15.12 34.27
CA GLU A 192 3.72 15.33 34.82
C GLU A 192 3.81 16.56 35.74
N SER A 193 2.68 17.23 36.02
CA SER A 193 2.55 18.39 36.93
C SER A 193 1.84 18.00 38.22
#